data_AF-A0A2I0N0I2-F1
#
_entry.id   AF-A0A2I0N0I2-F1
#
_cell.length_a   1.000
_cell.length_b   1.000
_cell.length_c   1.000
_cell.angle_alpha   90.00
_cell.angle_beta   90.00
_cell.angle_gamma   90.00
#
_symmetry.space_group_name_H-M   'P 1'
#
loop_
_entity.id
_entity.type
_entity.pdbx_description
1 polymer ?
#
loop_
_entity_poly.entity_id
_entity_poly.type
_entity_poly.pdbx_seq_one_letter_code
_entity_poly.pdbx_strand_id
1 'polypeptide(L)'
;MKKKNRNIYRMIYIALLVAQAMVVFKLEELIPVPFPAVPGAKLGLANIFTLVSLYTLDPFSTFVVVALRSILSMVIGSNPAAFLYSISGVVLAFLFMWGLKSTLGDRLSRIGISVAGAFAHNLGQLLAAAILVSAPRILVWLPALTLLAIPTGFFVGVTANFMLEHLSRMNIMKELKRG
;
A
#
# COMPACT_ATOMS: atom_id res chain seq x y z
N MET A 1 -7.59 9.30 31.76
CA MET A 1 -7.57 7.84 31.46
C MET A 1 -8.06 7.47 30.05
N LYS A 2 -9.18 8.02 29.53
CA LYS A 2 -9.74 7.64 28.20
C LYS A 2 -8.78 7.82 26.99
N LYS A 3 -7.93 8.85 26.97
CA LYS A 3 -6.95 9.11 25.89
C LYS A 3 -5.82 8.05 25.82
N LYS A 4 -5.37 7.53 26.97
CA LYS A 4 -4.30 6.51 27.06
C LYS A 4 -4.75 5.20 26.42
N ASN A 5 -5.98 4.76 26.69
CA ASN A 5 -6.53 3.54 26.10
C ASN A 5 -6.67 3.67 24.57
N ARG A 6 -7.09 4.83 24.06
CA ARG A 6 -7.19 5.08 22.60
C ARG A 6 -5.85 4.91 21.89
N ASN A 7 -4.78 5.49 22.43
CA ASN A 7 -3.45 5.39 21.82
C ASN A 7 -2.99 3.93 21.77
N ILE A 8 -3.30 3.14 22.80
CA ILE A 8 -3.02 1.69 22.83
C ILE A 8 -3.83 0.95 21.75
N TYR A 9 -5.15 1.15 21.67
CA TYR A 9 -6.00 0.53 20.64
C TYR A 9 -5.51 0.88 19.23
N ARG A 10 -5.13 2.14 19.01
CA ARG A 10 -4.64 2.61 17.72
C ARG A 10 -3.28 2.00 17.37
N MET A 11 -2.39 1.88 18.34
CA MET A 11 -1.10 1.21 18.18
C MET A 11 -1.28 -0.28 17.84
N ILE A 12 -2.19 -0.97 18.54
CA ILE A 12 -2.53 -2.37 18.25
C ILE A 12 -3.09 -2.49 16.83
N TYR A 13 -4.00 -1.59 16.44
CA TYR A 13 -4.59 -1.61 15.11
C TYR A 13 -3.54 -1.39 14.00
N ILE A 14 -2.63 -0.43 14.17
CA ILE A 14 -1.50 -0.22 13.26
C ILE A 14 -0.63 -1.48 13.19
N ALA A 15 -0.29 -2.08 14.33
CA ALA A 15 0.52 -3.30 14.39
C ALA A 15 -0.13 -4.47 13.63
N LEU A 16 -1.45 -4.65 13.79
CA LEU A 16 -2.21 -5.67 13.07
C LEU A 16 -2.19 -5.43 11.55
N LEU A 17 -2.45 -4.20 11.10
CA LEU A 17 -2.39 -3.87 9.66
C LEU A 17 -0.99 -4.11 9.08
N VAL A 18 0.06 -3.72 9.81
CA VAL A 18 1.45 -3.94 9.39
C VAL A 18 1.76 -5.44 9.33
N ALA A 19 1.37 -6.21 10.34
CA ALA A 19 1.59 -7.66 10.37
C ALA A 19 0.92 -8.36 9.18
N GLN A 20 -0.35 -8.03 8.91
CA GLN A 20 -1.08 -8.59 7.77
C GLN A 20 -0.45 -8.16 6.43
N ALA A 21 0.02 -6.91 6.32
CA ALA A 21 0.76 -6.44 5.15
C ALA A 21 2.05 -7.23 4.92
N MET A 22 2.76 -7.62 5.98
CA MET A 22 3.98 -8.44 5.88
C MET A 22 3.68 -9.88 5.45
N VAL A 23 2.58 -10.46 5.93
CA VAL A 23 2.12 -11.77 5.45
C VAL A 23 1.84 -11.73 3.95
N VAL A 24 1.05 -10.75 3.48
CA VAL A 24 0.74 -10.60 2.05
C VAL A 24 2.00 -10.30 1.22
N PHE A 25 2.91 -9.46 1.72
CA PHE A 25 4.19 -9.18 1.07
C PHE A 25 5.04 -10.44 0.85
N LYS A 26 5.02 -11.40 1.79
CA LYS A 26 5.72 -12.68 1.64
C LYS A 26 5.00 -13.65 0.72
N LEU A 27 3.67 -13.70 0.77
CA LEU A 27 2.89 -14.48 -0.18
C LEU A 27 3.11 -13.99 -1.62
N GLU A 28 3.25 -12.68 -1.80
CA GLU A 28 3.53 -12.07 -3.10
C GLU A 28 4.90 -12.45 -3.67
N GLU A 29 5.91 -12.74 -2.84
CA GLU A 29 7.22 -13.26 -3.29
C GLU A 29 7.12 -14.64 -3.94
N LEU A 30 6.04 -15.40 -3.66
CA LEU A 30 5.80 -16.72 -4.23
C LEU A 30 5.12 -16.65 -5.60
N ILE A 31 4.60 -15.47 -5.99
CA ILE A 31 3.88 -15.29 -7.25
C ILE A 31 4.90 -14.88 -8.33
N PRO A 32 5.15 -15.72 -9.35
CA PRO A 32 6.01 -15.33 -10.45
C PRO A 32 5.35 -14.17 -11.21
N VAL A 33 6.00 -13.01 -11.23
CA VAL A 33 5.54 -11.87 -12.01
C VAL A 33 5.75 -12.15 -13.50
N PRO A 34 4.72 -11.98 -14.35
CA PRO A 34 4.79 -12.35 -15.77
C PRO A 34 5.74 -11.49 -16.60
N PHE A 35 6.26 -10.38 -16.05
CA PHE A 35 7.24 -9.52 -16.72
C PHE A 35 8.54 -9.44 -15.92
N PRO A 36 9.66 -9.98 -16.44
CA PRO A 36 10.97 -9.96 -15.78
C PRO A 36 11.69 -8.61 -15.87
N ALA A 37 11.02 -7.55 -16.36
CA ALA A 37 11.64 -6.27 -16.71
C ALA A 37 12.32 -5.54 -15.55
N VAL A 38 11.85 -5.78 -14.32
CA VAL A 38 12.46 -5.22 -13.10
C VAL A 38 12.61 -6.36 -12.08
N PRO A 39 13.82 -6.92 -11.93
CA PRO A 39 14.11 -7.89 -10.88
C PRO A 39 13.73 -7.34 -9.50
N GLY A 40 12.82 -8.03 -8.81
CA GLY A 40 12.33 -7.61 -7.49
C GLY A 40 11.13 -6.65 -7.50
N ALA A 41 10.57 -6.31 -8.67
CA ALA A 41 9.27 -5.64 -8.73
C ALA A 41 8.15 -6.58 -8.24
N LYS A 42 7.18 -6.00 -7.54
CA LYS A 42 6.05 -6.70 -6.92
C LYS A 42 4.73 -6.15 -7.47
N LEU A 43 3.67 -6.94 -7.42
CA LEU A 43 2.32 -6.53 -7.88
C LEU A 43 1.70 -5.42 -7.02
N GLY A 44 2.20 -5.23 -5.80
CA GLY A 44 1.70 -4.28 -4.82
C GLY A 44 0.51 -4.80 -4.01
N LEU A 45 0.33 -6.13 -3.84
CA LEU A 45 -0.83 -6.69 -3.14
C LEU A 45 -0.93 -6.22 -1.69
N ALA A 46 0.20 -5.97 -1.02
CA ALA A 46 0.22 -5.41 0.32
C ALA A 46 -0.45 -4.02 0.42
N ASN A 47 -0.70 -3.31 -0.70
CA ASN A 47 -1.44 -2.04 -0.72
C ASN A 47 -2.89 -2.15 -0.24
N ILE A 48 -3.45 -3.36 -0.11
CA ILE A 48 -4.74 -3.57 0.57
C ILE A 48 -4.73 -2.84 1.92
N PHE A 49 -3.67 -3.02 2.72
CA PHE A 49 -3.58 -2.45 4.07
C PHE A 49 -3.26 -0.96 4.07
N THR A 50 -2.61 -0.43 3.03
CA THR A 50 -2.48 1.02 2.82
C THR A 50 -3.82 1.66 2.52
N LEU A 51 -4.63 1.03 1.66
CA LEU A 51 -5.95 1.52 1.35
C LEU A 51 -6.88 1.41 2.58
N VAL A 52 -6.87 0.28 3.28
CA VAL A 52 -7.63 0.12 4.53
C VAL A 52 -7.24 1.20 5.55
N SER A 53 -5.94 1.36 5.84
CA SER A 53 -5.47 2.40 6.77
C SER A 53 -5.87 3.80 6.34
N LEU A 54 -5.83 4.14 5.04
CA LEU A 54 -6.24 5.44 4.54
C LEU A 54 -7.72 5.77 4.82
N TYR A 55 -8.58 4.75 4.94
CA TYR A 55 -10.00 4.90 5.24
C TYR A 55 -10.35 4.73 6.72
N THR A 56 -9.48 4.12 7.53
CA THR A 56 -9.73 3.88 8.96
C THR A 56 -8.92 4.75 9.90
N LEU A 57 -7.79 5.30 9.44
CA LEU A 57 -6.84 6.09 10.22
C LEU A 57 -6.66 7.50 9.63
N ASP A 58 -5.96 8.36 10.37
CA ASP A 58 -5.52 9.65 9.83
C ASP A 58 -4.31 9.48 8.89
N PRO A 59 -3.99 10.48 8.04
CA PRO A 59 -2.90 10.38 7.07
C PRO A 59 -1.54 10.10 7.71
N PHE A 60 -1.27 10.66 8.89
CA PHE A 60 0.00 10.44 9.60
C PHE A 60 0.13 8.98 10.06
N SER A 61 -0.93 8.44 10.65
CA SER A 61 -0.99 7.04 11.11
C SER A 61 -0.93 6.06 9.93
N THR A 62 -1.51 6.43 8.78
CA THR A 62 -1.41 5.67 7.52
C THR A 62 0.02 5.67 7.00
N PHE A 63 0.69 6.82 7.05
CA PHE A 63 2.11 6.92 6.70
C PHE A 63 2.98 6.06 7.63
N VAL A 64 2.67 5.99 8.93
CA VAL A 64 3.35 5.08 9.87
C VAL A 64 3.19 3.61 9.44
N VAL A 65 2.00 3.17 9.03
CA VAL A 65 1.79 1.80 8.50
C VAL A 65 2.68 1.55 7.26
N VAL A 66 2.69 2.50 6.34
CA VAL A 66 3.48 2.48 5.08
C VAL A 66 4.99 2.43 5.35
N ALA A 67 5.48 3.24 6.30
CA ALA A 67 6.88 3.29 6.67
C ALA A 67 7.31 1.99 7.39
N LEU A 68 6.54 1.56 8.40
CA LEU A 68 6.84 0.35 9.16
C LEU A 68 6.86 -0.90 8.29
N ARG A 69 5.87 -1.09 7.41
CA ARG A 69 5.86 -2.25 6.50
C ARG A 69 7.09 -2.26 5.58
N SER A 70 7.52 -1.08 5.10
CA SER A 70 8.67 -0.99 4.21
C SER A 70 9.96 -1.29 4.96
N ILE A 71 10.14 -0.74 6.17
CA ILE A 71 11.30 -1.03 7.01
C ILE A 71 11.35 -2.52 7.38
N LEU A 72 10.22 -3.11 7.79
CA LEU A 72 10.15 -4.52 8.13
C LEU A 72 10.42 -5.43 6.93
N SER A 73 10.02 -5.01 5.72
CA SER A 73 10.34 -5.78 4.51
C SER A 73 11.85 -5.98 4.31
N MET A 74 12.66 -4.97 4.67
CA MET A 74 14.12 -5.05 4.68
C MET A 74 14.64 -6.02 5.73
N VAL A 75 14.07 -5.98 6.95
CA VAL A 75 14.47 -6.85 8.07
C VAL A 75 14.18 -8.33 7.77
N ILE A 76 13.05 -8.65 7.12
CA ILE A 76 12.64 -10.02 6.79
C ILE A 76 13.33 -10.52 5.49
N GLY A 77 14.46 -9.93 5.12
CA GLY A 77 15.37 -10.48 4.10
C GLY A 77 15.15 -9.97 2.68
N SER A 78 14.51 -8.80 2.47
CA SER A 78 14.62 -8.16 1.16
C SER A 78 16.01 -7.53 1.00
N ASN A 79 16.63 -7.67 -0.17
CA ASN A 79 17.88 -6.96 -0.46
C ASN A 79 17.66 -5.42 -0.46
N PRO A 80 18.72 -4.60 -0.29
CA PRO A 80 18.59 -3.14 -0.24
C PRO A 80 17.91 -2.51 -1.46
N ALA A 81 18.12 -3.07 -2.66
CA ALA A 81 17.47 -2.59 -3.88
C ALA A 81 15.95 -2.83 -3.85
N ALA A 82 15.52 -4.03 -3.45
CA ALA A 82 14.12 -4.39 -3.29
C ALA A 82 13.43 -3.54 -2.21
N PHE A 83 14.15 -3.19 -1.14
CA PHE A 83 13.66 -2.21 -0.17
C PHE A 83 13.44 -0.84 -0.80
N LEU A 84 14.40 -0.32 -1.57
CA LEU A 84 14.29 0.98 -2.25
C LEU A 84 13.13 1.00 -3.26
N TYR A 85 12.92 -0.09 -4.00
CA TYR A 85 11.78 -0.22 -4.91
C TYR A 85 10.46 -0.23 -4.13
N SER A 86 10.41 -1.03 -3.05
CA SER A 86 9.25 -1.13 -2.17
C SER A 86 8.89 0.22 -1.57
N ILE A 87 9.79 0.88 -0.82
CA ILE A 87 9.49 2.16 -0.16
C ILE A 87 9.07 3.24 -1.17
N SER A 88 9.74 3.33 -2.32
CA SER A 88 9.41 4.34 -3.34
C SER A 88 8.03 4.12 -3.94
N GLY A 89 7.71 2.88 -4.32
CA GLY A 89 6.37 2.54 -4.82
C GLY A 89 5.30 2.72 -3.74
N VAL A 90 5.56 2.26 -2.53
CA VAL A 90 4.62 2.32 -1.41
C VAL A 90 4.29 3.76 -1.00
N VAL A 91 5.30 4.63 -0.90
CA VAL A 91 5.12 6.04 -0.54
C VAL A 91 4.41 6.79 -1.66
N LEU A 92 4.81 6.59 -2.93
CA LEU A 92 4.16 7.26 -4.05
C LEU A 92 2.69 6.84 -4.17
N ALA A 93 2.39 5.56 -3.99
CA ALA A 93 1.02 5.04 -3.94
C ALA A 93 0.20 5.69 -2.83
N PHE A 94 0.75 5.79 -1.61
CA PHE A 94 0.09 6.47 -0.50
C PHE A 94 -0.22 7.94 -0.82
N LEU A 95 0.75 8.69 -1.33
CA LEU A 95 0.58 10.10 -1.68
C LEU A 95 -0.50 10.30 -2.75
N PHE A 96 -0.50 9.47 -3.79
CA PHE A 96 -1.53 9.49 -4.84
C PHE A 96 -2.92 9.17 -4.28
N MET A 97 -3.05 8.07 -3.52
CA MET A 97 -4.33 7.68 -2.94
C MET A 97 -4.86 8.73 -1.96
N TRP A 98 -3.99 9.30 -1.12
CA TRP A 98 -4.35 10.36 -0.19
C TRP A 98 -4.76 11.64 -0.93
N GLY A 99 -3.99 12.06 -1.93
CA GLY A 99 -4.29 13.22 -2.76
C GLY A 99 -5.64 13.08 -3.47
N LEU A 100 -5.89 11.95 -4.14
CA LEU A 100 -7.17 11.67 -4.79
C LEU A 100 -8.33 11.65 -3.81
N LYS A 101 -8.17 10.98 -2.65
CA LYS A 101 -9.20 10.94 -1.61
C LYS A 101 -9.50 12.34 -1.06
N SER A 102 -8.48 13.19 -0.88
CA SER A 102 -8.65 14.55 -0.35
C SER A 102 -9.28 15.53 -1.34
N THR A 103 -9.04 15.35 -2.64
CA THR A 103 -9.49 16.28 -3.70
C THR A 103 -10.82 15.87 -4.31
N LEU A 104 -11.04 14.58 -4.55
CA LEU A 104 -12.24 14.05 -5.19
C LEU A 104 -13.27 13.54 -4.17
N GLY A 105 -12.86 13.30 -2.92
CA GLY A 105 -13.75 12.84 -1.85
C GLY A 105 -14.54 11.60 -2.27
N ASP A 106 -15.86 11.67 -2.14
CA ASP A 106 -16.79 10.59 -2.48
C ASP A 106 -17.09 10.46 -3.97
N ARG A 107 -16.57 11.35 -4.82
CA ARG A 107 -16.76 11.28 -6.28
C ARG A 107 -15.98 10.12 -6.92
N LEU A 108 -14.98 9.59 -6.22
CA LEU A 108 -14.16 8.48 -6.71
C LEU A 108 -14.37 7.25 -5.84
N SER A 109 -14.61 6.10 -6.48
CA SER A 109 -14.79 4.85 -5.74
C SER A 109 -13.49 4.41 -5.06
N ARG A 110 -13.62 3.65 -3.97
CA ARG A 110 -12.49 3.00 -3.28
C ARG A 110 -11.66 2.15 -4.24
N ILE A 111 -12.31 1.52 -5.22
CA ILE A 111 -11.66 0.74 -6.27
C ILE A 111 -10.87 1.65 -7.22
N GLY A 112 -11.43 2.79 -7.64
CA GLY A 112 -10.72 3.76 -8.48
C GLY A 112 -9.47 4.34 -7.80
N ILE A 113 -9.58 4.66 -6.50
CA ILE A 113 -8.43 5.09 -5.68
C ILE A 113 -7.39 3.98 -5.60
N SER A 114 -7.81 2.73 -5.44
CA SER A 114 -6.90 1.56 -5.45
C SER A 114 -6.16 1.39 -6.77
N VAL A 115 -6.86 1.49 -7.90
CA VAL A 115 -6.25 1.37 -9.25
C VAL A 115 -5.24 2.48 -9.48
N ALA A 116 -5.57 3.73 -9.12
CA ALA A 116 -4.61 4.84 -9.19
C ALA A 116 -3.41 4.63 -8.25
N GLY A 117 -3.64 4.07 -7.06
CA GLY A 117 -2.59 3.66 -6.13
C GLY A 117 -1.69 2.57 -6.69
N ALA A 118 -2.23 1.58 -7.39
CA ALA A 118 -1.46 0.52 -8.04
C ALA A 118 -0.59 1.08 -9.19
N PHE A 119 -1.14 2.01 -9.99
CA PHE A 119 -0.35 2.72 -11.00
C PHE A 119 0.81 3.49 -10.37
N ALA A 120 0.52 4.30 -9.34
CA ALA A 120 1.53 5.08 -8.63
C ALA A 120 2.58 4.19 -7.93
N HIS A 121 2.18 3.00 -7.47
CA HIS A 121 3.11 2.01 -6.93
C HIS A 121 4.13 1.55 -7.95
N ASN A 122 3.65 1.13 -9.13
CA ASN A 122 4.51 0.67 -10.22
C ASN A 122 5.41 1.80 -10.73
N LEU A 123 4.87 3.02 -10.83
CA LEU A 123 5.65 4.21 -11.18
C LEU A 123 6.78 4.46 -10.18
N GLY A 124 6.49 4.40 -8.87
CA GLY A 124 7.51 4.63 -7.84
C GLY A 124 8.59 3.56 -7.83
N GLN A 125 8.23 2.28 -8.03
CA GLN A 125 9.20 1.19 -8.20
C GLN A 125 10.10 1.40 -9.42
N LEU A 126 9.51 1.74 -10.57
CA LEU A 126 10.23 1.99 -11.81
C LEU A 126 11.16 3.19 -11.72
N LEU A 127 10.72 4.29 -11.09
CA LEU A 127 11.56 5.46 -10.87
C LEU A 127 12.78 5.12 -10.00
N ALA A 128 12.56 4.38 -8.91
CA ALA A 128 13.65 3.91 -8.06
C ALA A 128 14.61 2.97 -8.81
N ALA A 129 14.09 2.06 -9.63
CA ALA A 129 14.90 1.18 -10.47
C ALA A 129 15.71 1.96 -11.52
N ALA A 130 15.09 2.92 -12.20
CA ALA A 130 15.75 3.76 -13.20
C ALA A 130 16.90 4.57 -12.59
N ILE A 131 16.72 5.11 -11.37
CA ILE A 131 17.75 5.84 -10.64
C ILE A 131 18.86 4.90 -10.18
N LEU A 132 18.52 3.78 -9.52
CA LEU A 132 19.50 2.88 -8.92
C LEU A 132 20.40 2.20 -9.96
N VAL A 133 19.83 1.83 -11.12
CA VAL A 133 20.56 1.17 -12.21
C VAL A 133 21.11 2.18 -13.22
N SER A 134 20.87 3.49 -13.02
CA SER A 134 21.26 4.56 -13.96
C SER A 134 20.77 4.32 -15.39
N ALA A 135 19.58 3.75 -15.53
CA ALA A 135 19.01 3.28 -16.79
C ALA A 135 17.58 3.81 -16.98
N PRO A 136 17.40 5.07 -17.42
CA PRO A 136 16.07 5.67 -17.59
C PRO A 136 15.20 4.95 -18.62
N ARG A 137 15.81 4.18 -19.54
CA ARG A 137 15.12 3.33 -20.52
C ARG A 137 14.18 2.31 -19.86
N ILE A 138 14.39 1.95 -18.59
CA ILE A 138 13.51 1.07 -17.83
C ILE A 138 12.08 1.64 -17.76
N LEU A 139 11.89 2.96 -17.82
CA LEU A 139 10.56 3.60 -17.83
C LEU A 139 9.70 3.24 -19.05
N VAL A 140 10.29 2.71 -20.13
CA VAL A 140 9.53 2.18 -21.29
C VAL A 140 8.61 1.03 -20.90
N TRP A 141 8.85 0.36 -19.76
CA TRP A 141 7.98 -0.68 -19.22
C TRP A 141 6.74 -0.15 -18.47
N LEU A 142 6.66 1.16 -18.23
CA LEU A 142 5.54 1.77 -17.50
C LEU A 142 4.17 1.48 -18.15
N PRO A 143 3.97 1.55 -19.49
CA PRO A 143 2.69 1.21 -20.10
C PRO A 143 2.27 -0.24 -19.83
N ALA A 144 3.19 -1.19 -19.96
CA ALA A 144 2.92 -2.60 -19.67
C ALA A 144 2.59 -2.83 -18.18
N LEU A 145 3.35 -2.20 -17.28
CA LEU A 145 3.07 -2.25 -15.83
C LEU A 145 1.78 -1.53 -15.45
N THR A 146 1.36 -0.52 -16.20
CA THR A 146 0.07 0.16 -16.00
C THR A 146 -1.09 -0.75 -16.39
N LEU A 147 -0.97 -1.51 -17.48
CA LEU A 147 -1.97 -2.52 -17.86
C LEU A 147 -2.12 -3.59 -16.79
N LEU A 148 -1.03 -3.98 -16.10
CA LEU A 148 -1.10 -4.86 -14.94
C LEU A 148 -1.66 -4.20 -13.68
N ALA A 149 -1.43 -2.90 -13.50
CA ALA A 149 -1.94 -2.16 -12.34
C ALA A 149 -3.47 -2.12 -12.28
N ILE A 150 -4.15 -2.23 -13.43
CA ILE A 150 -5.62 -2.24 -13.50
C ILE A 150 -6.21 -3.47 -12.79
N PRO A 151 -5.91 -4.73 -13.21
CA PRO A 151 -6.46 -5.91 -12.55
C PRO A 151 -5.96 -6.06 -11.11
N THR A 152 -4.69 -5.77 -10.82
CA THR A 152 -4.18 -5.86 -9.44
C THR A 152 -4.80 -4.79 -8.55
N GLY A 153 -4.88 -3.55 -9.02
CA GLY A 153 -5.52 -2.44 -8.31
C GLY A 153 -7.02 -2.67 -8.11
N PHE A 154 -7.71 -3.26 -9.08
CA PHE A 154 -9.10 -3.68 -8.96
C PHE A 154 -9.26 -4.73 -7.85
N PHE A 155 -8.46 -5.80 -7.89
CA PHE A 155 -8.47 -6.85 -6.87
C PHE A 155 -8.21 -6.28 -5.47
N VAL A 156 -7.14 -5.49 -5.32
CA VAL A 156 -6.78 -4.80 -4.06
C VAL A 156 -7.96 -3.93 -3.57
N GLY A 157 -8.61 -3.21 -4.48
CA GLY A 157 -9.72 -2.32 -4.17
C GLY A 157 -10.96 -3.06 -3.69
N VAL A 158 -11.30 -4.18 -4.36
CA VAL A 158 -12.41 -5.06 -3.97
C VAL A 158 -12.14 -5.70 -2.61
N THR A 159 -10.95 -6.26 -2.40
CA THR A 159 -10.57 -6.89 -1.12
C THR A 159 -10.60 -5.87 0.03
N ALA A 160 -10.02 -4.69 -0.18
CA ALA A 160 -10.06 -3.62 0.82
C ALA A 160 -11.49 -3.15 1.10
N ASN A 161 -12.36 -3.09 0.09
CA ASN A 161 -13.76 -2.75 0.27
C ASN A 161 -14.48 -3.74 1.20
N PHE A 162 -14.33 -5.05 0.95
CA PHE A 162 -14.87 -6.09 1.82
C PHE A 162 -14.32 -6.00 3.25
N MET A 163 -13.02 -5.77 3.41
CA MET A 163 -12.42 -5.59 4.73
C MET A 163 -13.00 -4.38 5.46
N LEU A 164 -13.13 -3.23 4.79
CA LEU A 164 -13.70 -2.02 5.37
C LEU A 164 -15.16 -2.22 5.80
N GLU A 165 -15.94 -2.95 5.02
CA GLU A 165 -17.32 -3.28 5.38
C GLU A 165 -17.37 -4.11 6.67
N HIS A 166 -16.56 -5.16 6.78
CA HIS A 166 -16.49 -5.99 7.99
C HIS A 166 -15.97 -5.20 9.20
N LEU A 167 -14.95 -4.35 9.01
CA LEU A 167 -14.40 -3.47 10.04
C LEU A 167 -15.38 -2.40 10.52
N SER A 168 -16.39 -2.04 9.71
CA SER A 168 -17.44 -1.09 10.13
C SER A 168 -18.54 -1.78 10.94
N ARG A 169 -18.80 -3.06 10.66
CA ARG A 169 -19.73 -3.92 11.42
C ARG A 169 -19.18 -4.28 12.79
N MET A 170 -17.89 -4.58 12.87
CA MET A 170 -17.17 -4.68 14.15
C MET A 170 -16.97 -3.25 14.67
N ASN A 171 -17.35 -2.91 15.91
CA ASN A 171 -17.26 -1.55 16.45
C ASN A 171 -15.82 -0.92 16.50
N ILE A 172 -14.83 -1.48 15.80
CA ILE A 172 -13.44 -1.01 15.67
C ILE A 172 -13.39 0.45 15.22
N MET A 173 -14.17 0.83 14.20
CA MET A 173 -14.22 2.23 13.76
C MET A 173 -14.77 3.17 14.83
N LYS A 174 -15.71 2.69 15.66
CA LYS A 174 -16.21 3.46 16.79
C LYS A 174 -15.13 3.59 17.85
N GLU A 175 -14.39 2.54 18.19
CA GLU A 175 -13.30 2.63 19.18
C GLU A 175 -12.14 3.52 18.70
N LEU A 176 -11.88 3.59 17.39
CA LEU A 176 -10.91 4.53 16.81
C LEU A 176 -11.39 5.99 16.84
N LYS A 177 -12.71 6.23 16.72
CA LYS A 177 -13.33 7.57 16.71
C LYS A 177 -13.89 8.02 18.06
N ARG A 178 -14.11 7.10 19.02
CA ARG A 178 -14.72 7.37 20.33
C ARG A 178 -13.73 8.20 21.16
N GLY A 179 -13.95 9.50 21.10
CA GLY A 179 -13.59 10.47 22.11
C GLY A 179 -13.19 11.80 21.53
#